data_AF-N8NWA9-F1
#
_entry.id   AF-N8NWA9-F1
#
_cell.length_a   1.000
_cell.length_b   1.000
_cell.length_c   1.000
_cell.angle_alpha   90.00
_cell.angle_beta   90.00
_cell.angle_gamma   90.00
#
_symmetry.space_group_name_H-M   'P 1'
#
loop_
_entity.id
_entity.type
_entity.pdbx_description
1 polymer ?
#
loop_
_entity_poly.entity_id
_entity_poly.type
_entity_poly.pdbx_seq_one_letter_code
_entity_poly.pdbx_strand_id
1 'polypeptide(L)'
;MAEKISKKSIESMVIEELSKIIDQNEIPHGVEYDLIQQFKESTECGYFDERIPHTAACTCRYEQSFKYGRADIVIYHVDGSASVIEVKDGTKGYTHTVSGIGQATLYATQLAMSKGAVTKVRRCLMWSSTGDIQLDVLIEVACEKAGVIALPTASMKKIMACRAAHIKVAESIKGEVVIND
;
A
#
# COMPACT_ATOMS: atom_id res chain seq x y z
N MET A 1 31.29 9.10 22.54
CA MET A 1 30.57 7.84 22.84
C MET A 1 29.13 8.10 22.42
N ALA A 2 28.77 7.76 21.17
CA ALA A 2 27.46 8.10 20.63
C ALA A 2 26.36 7.37 21.41
N GLU A 3 25.47 8.12 22.04
CA GLU A 3 24.35 7.59 22.80
C GLU A 3 23.42 6.85 21.82
N LYS A 4 23.29 5.53 21.96
CA LYS A 4 22.40 4.75 21.10
C LYS A 4 20.96 5.21 21.36
N ILE A 5 20.38 5.92 20.41
CA ILE A 5 18.96 6.27 20.42
C ILE A 5 18.15 4.97 20.55
N SER A 6 17.38 4.85 21.62
CA SER A 6 16.56 3.66 21.86
C SER A 6 15.33 3.64 20.94
N LYS A 7 14.81 2.45 20.60
CA LYS A 7 13.58 2.32 19.79
C LYS A 7 12.40 3.12 20.36
N LYS A 8 12.27 3.12 21.69
CA LYS A 8 11.24 3.89 22.41
C LYS A 8 11.40 5.40 22.23
N SER A 9 12.63 5.87 22.06
CA SER A 9 12.92 7.28 21.73
C SER A 9 12.46 7.64 20.32
N ILE A 10 12.70 6.76 19.34
CA ILE A 10 12.32 7.01 17.94
C ILE A 10 10.79 7.05 17.78
N GLU A 11 10.07 6.11 18.39
CA GLU A 11 8.61 6.09 18.35
C GLU A 11 8.01 7.38 18.91
N SER A 12 8.52 7.88 20.05
CA SER A 12 8.08 9.15 20.62
C SER A 12 8.37 10.35 19.71
N MET A 13 9.55 10.41 19.09
CA MET A 13 9.90 11.47 18.13
C MET A 13 8.97 11.46 16.92
N VAL A 14 8.63 10.28 16.38
CA VAL A 14 7.70 10.16 15.25
C VAL A 14 6.30 10.63 15.63
N ILE A 15 5.81 10.27 16.82
CA ILE A 15 4.49 10.70 17.29
C ILE A 15 4.46 12.22 17.47
N GLU A 16 5.50 12.82 18.05
CA GLU A 16 5.58 14.26 18.24
C GLU A 16 5.59 15.00 16.89
N GLU A 17 6.39 14.52 15.93
CA GLU A 17 6.47 15.14 14.60
C GLU A 17 5.16 14.96 13.81
N LEU A 18 4.49 13.81 13.96
CA LEU A 18 3.18 13.56 13.37
C LEU A 18 2.14 14.56 13.91
N SER A 19 2.13 14.80 15.23
CA SER A 19 1.25 15.80 15.84
C SER A 19 1.48 17.20 15.26
N LYS A 20 2.75 17.62 15.12
CA LYS A 20 3.09 18.93 14.52
C LYS A 20 2.55 19.06 13.09
N ILE A 21 2.78 18.05 12.25
CA ILE A 21 2.32 18.04 10.85
C ILE A 21 0.79 18.15 10.77
N ILE A 22 0.08 17.44 11.65
CA ILE A 22 -1.39 17.48 11.70
C ILE A 22 -1.87 18.86 12.17
N ASP A 23 -1.31 19.38 13.26
CA ASP A 23 -1.73 20.65 13.86
C ASP A 23 -1.48 21.85 12.95
N GLN A 24 -0.38 21.81 12.18
CA GLN A 24 -0.02 22.85 11.20
C GLN A 24 -0.70 22.64 9.84
N ASN A 25 -1.43 21.53 9.66
CA ASN A 25 -2.05 21.12 8.40
C ASN A 25 -1.05 21.08 7.21
N GLU A 26 0.19 20.67 7.48
CA GLU A 26 1.27 20.52 6.49
C GLU A 26 1.29 19.12 5.87
N ILE A 27 0.12 18.46 5.78
CA ILE A 27 0.03 17.09 5.27
C ILE A 27 0.29 17.10 3.77
N PRO A 28 1.34 16.41 3.27
CA PRO A 28 1.61 16.35 1.85
C PRO A 28 0.45 15.71 1.08
N HIS A 29 0.23 16.17 -0.16
CA HIS A 29 -0.69 15.49 -1.07
C HIS A 29 -0.12 14.13 -1.46
N GLY A 30 -0.93 13.09 -1.34
CA GLY A 30 -0.55 11.73 -1.71
C GLY A 30 -1.29 11.27 -2.96
N VAL A 31 -0.71 10.29 -3.65
CA VAL A 31 -1.23 9.69 -4.88
C VAL A 31 -1.20 8.16 -4.80
N GLU A 32 -1.72 7.47 -5.82
CA GLU A 32 -1.72 5.99 -5.88
C GLU A 32 -0.32 5.38 -5.72
N TYR A 33 0.72 6.06 -6.22
CA TYR A 33 2.10 5.64 -6.04
C TYR A 33 2.51 5.55 -4.56
N ASP A 34 2.00 6.43 -3.70
CA ASP A 34 2.30 6.40 -2.26
C ASP A 34 1.70 5.18 -1.56
N LEU A 35 0.55 4.69 -2.03
CA LEU A 35 -0.05 3.44 -1.55
C LEU A 35 0.80 2.23 -1.94
N ILE A 36 1.29 2.20 -3.19
CA ILE A 36 2.20 1.15 -3.67
C ILE A 36 3.47 1.13 -2.82
N GLN A 37 4.02 2.32 -2.57
CA GLN A 37 5.25 2.47 -1.79
C GLN A 37 5.03 2.06 -0.31
N GLN A 38 3.91 2.43 0.30
CA GLN A 38 3.55 1.97 1.64
C GLN A 38 3.40 0.44 1.69
N PHE A 39 2.76 -0.16 0.69
CA PHE A 39 2.63 -1.61 0.59
C PHE A 39 4.01 -2.28 0.54
N LYS A 40 4.91 -1.75 -0.29
CA LYS A 40 6.29 -2.24 -0.42
C LYS A 40 7.05 -2.15 0.91
N GLU A 41 7.03 -0.98 1.56
CA GLU A 41 7.70 -0.76 2.85
C GLU A 41 7.15 -1.68 3.95
N SER A 42 5.83 -1.90 3.97
CA SER A 42 5.18 -2.82 4.92
C SER A 42 5.64 -4.27 4.68
N THR A 43 5.70 -4.69 3.42
CA THR A 43 6.16 -6.02 3.01
C THR A 43 7.63 -6.24 3.39
N GLU A 44 8.50 -5.26 3.16
CA GLU A 44 9.91 -5.29 3.54
C GLU A 44 10.11 -5.37 5.06
N CYS A 45 9.16 -4.83 5.83
CA CYS A 45 9.11 -4.95 7.29
C CYS A 45 8.47 -6.26 7.79
N GLY A 46 8.05 -7.17 6.89
CA GLY A 46 7.44 -8.45 7.26
C GLY A 46 5.96 -8.37 7.61
N TYR A 47 5.28 -7.27 7.27
CA TYR A 47 3.82 -7.17 7.39
C TYR A 47 3.16 -7.67 6.10
N PHE A 48 2.33 -8.71 6.24
CA PHE A 48 1.60 -9.32 5.13
C PHE A 48 0.10 -9.30 5.41
N ASP A 49 -0.72 -8.90 4.43
CA ASP A 49 -2.18 -8.93 4.57
C ASP A 49 -2.69 -10.38 4.47
N GLU A 50 -3.36 -10.86 5.52
CA GLU A 50 -3.84 -12.25 5.64
C GLU A 50 -4.97 -12.60 4.66
N ARG A 51 -5.61 -11.61 4.01
CA ARG A 51 -6.66 -11.85 3.00
C ARG A 51 -6.09 -12.46 1.72
N ILE A 52 -4.77 -12.42 1.53
CA ILE A 52 -4.05 -13.07 0.43
C ILE A 52 -2.93 -13.96 1.00
N PRO A 53 -2.50 -15.03 0.31
CA PRO A 53 -1.43 -15.91 0.80
C PRO A 53 -0.03 -15.28 0.61
N HIS A 54 0.13 -14.02 1.00
CA HIS A 54 1.37 -13.27 0.89
C HIS A 54 2.30 -13.62 2.05
N THR A 55 3.55 -13.96 1.75
CA THR A 55 4.60 -14.27 2.72
C THR A 55 5.92 -13.68 2.26
N ALA A 56 6.93 -13.67 3.12
CA ALA A 56 8.28 -13.20 2.79
C ALA A 56 8.94 -13.96 1.63
N ALA A 57 8.49 -15.17 1.32
CA ALA A 57 9.01 -15.99 0.22
C ALA A 57 8.32 -15.71 -1.13
N CYS A 58 7.25 -14.90 -1.16
CA CYS A 58 6.57 -14.53 -2.38
C CYS A 58 7.41 -13.52 -3.19
N THR A 59 7.23 -13.52 -4.52
CA THR A 59 7.85 -12.51 -5.39
C THR A 59 6.86 -11.42 -5.73
N CYS A 60 7.16 -10.18 -5.34
CA CYS A 60 6.39 -9.00 -5.76
C CYS A 60 6.97 -8.39 -7.04
N ARG A 61 6.10 -8.12 -8.01
CA ARG A 61 6.39 -7.32 -9.21
C ARG A 61 5.52 -6.08 -9.19
N TYR A 62 6.17 -4.92 -9.23
CA TYR A 62 5.50 -3.63 -9.29
C TYR A 62 5.44 -3.17 -10.75
N GLU A 63 4.34 -2.50 -11.13
CA GLU A 63 4.15 -1.94 -12.47
C GLU A 63 4.31 -3.01 -13.58
N GLN A 64 3.77 -4.21 -13.36
CA GLN A 64 3.94 -5.33 -14.30
C GLN A 64 3.16 -5.07 -15.59
N SER A 65 3.90 -4.99 -16.70
CA SER A 65 3.33 -4.73 -18.01
C SER A 65 2.64 -5.95 -18.59
N PHE A 66 1.44 -5.74 -19.13
CA PHE A 66 0.68 -6.70 -19.92
C PHE A 66 0.42 -6.14 -21.32
N LYS A 67 -0.20 -6.94 -22.21
CA LYS A 67 -0.54 -6.48 -23.56
C LYS A 67 -1.54 -5.32 -23.53
N TYR A 68 -2.50 -5.37 -22.62
CA TYR A 68 -3.58 -4.40 -22.49
C TYR A 68 -3.53 -3.68 -21.15
N GLY A 69 -2.42 -3.00 -20.87
CA GLY A 69 -2.23 -2.16 -19.68
C GLY A 69 -1.16 -2.70 -18.73
N ARG A 70 -1.19 -2.24 -17.48
CA ARG A 70 -0.14 -2.48 -16.50
C ARG A 70 -0.78 -2.65 -15.13
N ALA A 71 -0.47 -3.74 -14.45
CA ALA A 71 -0.92 -3.95 -13.08
C ALA A 71 0.02 -3.25 -12.10
N ASP A 72 -0.54 -2.59 -11.10
CA ASP A 72 0.24 -1.89 -10.08
C ASP A 72 1.12 -2.87 -9.29
N ILE A 73 0.54 -3.99 -8.84
CA ILE A 73 1.27 -5.03 -8.09
C ILE A 73 0.81 -6.42 -8.54
N VAL A 74 1.77 -7.31 -8.78
CA VAL A 74 1.55 -8.75 -8.96
C VAL A 74 2.39 -9.51 -7.95
N ILE A 75 1.76 -10.35 -7.14
CA ILE A 75 2.42 -11.19 -6.16
C ILE A 75 2.34 -12.63 -6.64
N TYR A 76 3.49 -13.24 -6.88
CA TYR A 76 3.62 -14.66 -7.18
C TYR A 76 3.83 -15.41 -5.87
N HIS A 77 2.88 -16.28 -5.55
CA HIS A 77 2.83 -17.00 -4.29
C HIS A 77 3.61 -18.31 -4.35
N VAL A 78 4.06 -18.78 -3.19
CA VAL A 78 4.81 -20.04 -3.05
C VAL A 78 4.00 -21.28 -3.44
N ASP A 79 2.67 -21.22 -3.38
CA ASP A 79 1.75 -22.29 -3.80
C ASP A 79 1.52 -22.34 -5.33
N GLY A 80 2.25 -21.52 -6.09
CA GLY A 80 2.13 -21.40 -7.55
C GLY A 80 0.93 -20.57 -8.00
N SER A 81 0.14 -20.01 -7.09
CA SER A 81 -0.91 -19.04 -7.44
C SER A 81 -0.34 -17.61 -7.52
N ALA A 82 -1.16 -16.65 -7.96
CA ALA A 82 -0.81 -15.24 -7.93
C ALA A 82 -1.96 -14.36 -7.43
N SER A 83 -1.63 -13.18 -6.93
CA SER A 83 -2.56 -12.08 -6.68
C SER A 83 -2.20 -10.90 -7.58
N VAL A 84 -3.18 -10.37 -8.30
CA VAL A 84 -3.07 -9.11 -9.04
C VAL A 84 -3.81 -8.05 -8.26
N ILE A 85 -3.09 -7.00 -7.84
CA ILE A 85 -3.62 -5.90 -7.06
C ILE A 85 -3.64 -4.65 -7.93
N GLU A 86 -4.84 -4.09 -8.07
CA GLU A 86 -5.04 -2.74 -8.56
C GLU A 86 -5.12 -1.78 -7.37
N VAL A 87 -4.48 -0.61 -7.48
CA VAL A 87 -4.41 0.40 -6.44
C VAL A 87 -5.23 1.62 -6.85
N LYS A 88 -6.01 2.16 -5.90
CA LYS A 88 -6.82 3.36 -6.10
C LYS A 88 -6.72 4.34 -4.94
N ASP A 89 -6.54 5.61 -5.27
CA ASP A 89 -6.68 6.70 -4.32
C ASP A 89 -8.16 7.01 -4.11
N GLY A 90 -8.70 6.61 -2.96
CA GLY A 90 -10.11 6.82 -2.63
C GLY A 90 -10.50 8.28 -2.42
N THR A 91 -9.55 9.20 -2.29
CA THR A 91 -9.88 10.65 -2.24
C THR A 91 -10.44 11.16 -3.57
N LYS A 92 -10.22 10.42 -4.67
CA LYS A 92 -10.84 10.66 -5.99
C LYS A 92 -12.30 10.19 -6.07
N GLY A 93 -12.84 9.64 -4.99
CA GLY A 93 -14.24 9.28 -4.83
C GLY A 93 -14.60 7.86 -5.25
N TYR A 94 -15.83 7.46 -4.92
CA TYR A 94 -16.34 6.10 -5.08
C TYR A 94 -16.15 5.53 -6.49
N THR A 95 -16.60 6.25 -7.53
CA THR A 95 -16.56 5.78 -8.93
C THR A 95 -15.15 5.47 -9.40
N HIS A 96 -14.18 6.31 -9.02
CA HIS A 96 -12.77 6.08 -9.32
C HIS A 96 -12.29 4.79 -8.67
N THR A 97 -12.56 4.62 -7.37
CA THR A 97 -12.13 3.43 -6.62
C THR A 97 -12.72 2.14 -7.18
N VAL A 98 -14.05 2.08 -7.38
CA VAL A 98 -14.69 0.84 -7.87
C VAL A 98 -14.32 0.50 -9.31
N SER A 99 -13.87 1.48 -10.10
CA SER A 99 -13.34 1.20 -11.45
C SER A 99 -12.14 0.25 -11.43
N GLY A 100 -11.41 0.18 -10.30
CA GLY A 100 -10.29 -0.72 -10.12
C GLY A 100 -10.67 -2.21 -10.16
N ILE A 101 -11.93 -2.57 -9.89
CA ILE A 101 -12.44 -3.96 -10.01
C ILE A 101 -12.28 -4.46 -11.45
N GLY A 102 -12.62 -3.62 -12.43
CA GLY A 102 -12.48 -3.96 -13.85
C GLY A 102 -11.02 -4.10 -14.28
N GLN A 103 -10.15 -3.21 -13.80
CA GLN A 103 -8.72 -3.21 -14.11
C GLN A 103 -8.03 -4.45 -13.53
N ALA A 104 -8.26 -4.75 -12.24
CA ALA A 104 -7.77 -5.98 -11.62
C ALA A 104 -8.24 -7.24 -12.35
N THR A 105 -9.49 -7.25 -12.83
CA THR A 105 -10.04 -8.36 -13.62
C THR A 105 -9.35 -8.51 -14.99
N LEU A 106 -9.13 -7.40 -15.70
CA LEU A 106 -8.45 -7.40 -17.00
C LEU A 106 -7.03 -7.96 -16.87
N TYR A 107 -6.26 -7.49 -15.89
CA TYR A 107 -4.87 -7.91 -15.69
C TYR A 107 -4.78 -9.36 -15.19
N ALA A 108 -5.64 -9.77 -14.26
CA ALA A 108 -5.70 -11.16 -13.80
C ALA A 108 -6.02 -12.14 -14.94
N THR A 109 -6.91 -11.75 -15.86
CA THR A 109 -7.24 -12.56 -17.04
C THR A 109 -6.02 -12.74 -17.95
N GLN A 110 -5.29 -11.65 -18.22
CA GLN A 110 -4.06 -11.70 -19.03
C GLN A 110 -2.98 -12.57 -18.39
N LEU A 111 -2.83 -12.50 -17.06
CA LEU A 111 -1.90 -13.37 -16.33
C LEU A 111 -2.32 -14.84 -16.41
N ALA A 112 -3.61 -15.15 -16.21
CA ALA A 112 -4.12 -16.52 -16.28
C ALA A 112 -4.00 -17.15 -17.68
N MET A 113 -4.03 -16.33 -18.74
CA MET A 113 -3.82 -16.79 -20.13
C MET A 113 -2.37 -17.17 -20.43
N SER A 114 -1.42 -16.78 -19.57
CA SER A 114 -0.01 -17.16 -19.71
C SER A 114 0.16 -18.61 -19.27
N LYS A 115 0.03 -19.55 -20.22
CA LYS A 115 0.06 -21.00 -19.98
C LYS A 115 1.26 -21.41 -19.11
N GLY A 116 0.98 -22.13 -18.03
CA GLY A 116 1.99 -22.70 -17.13
C GLY A 116 2.64 -21.72 -16.14
N ALA A 117 2.29 -20.43 -16.17
CA ALA A 117 2.88 -19.44 -15.27
C ALA A 117 2.31 -19.51 -13.84
N VAL A 118 1.02 -19.80 -13.70
CA VAL A 118 0.30 -19.78 -12.41
C VAL A 118 -0.84 -20.81 -12.37
N THR A 119 -1.13 -21.36 -11.19
CA THR A 119 -2.21 -22.35 -10.98
C THR A 119 -3.57 -21.71 -10.74
N LYS A 120 -3.58 -20.51 -10.16
CA LYS A 120 -4.78 -19.72 -9.83
C LYS A 120 -4.40 -18.25 -9.76
N VAL A 121 -5.31 -17.36 -10.16
CA VAL A 121 -5.12 -15.91 -10.03
C VAL A 121 -6.23 -15.32 -9.16
N ARG A 122 -5.85 -14.57 -8.13
CA ARG A 122 -6.74 -13.75 -7.30
C ARG A 122 -6.72 -12.32 -7.82
N ARG A 123 -7.90 -11.71 -7.85
CA ARG A 123 -8.08 -10.29 -8.18
C ARG A 123 -8.22 -9.54 -6.87
N CYS A 124 -7.48 -8.45 -6.72
CA CYS A 124 -7.47 -7.66 -5.51
C CYS A 124 -7.64 -6.18 -5.87
N LEU A 125 -8.37 -5.46 -5.03
CA LEU A 125 -8.45 -4.00 -5.08
C LEU A 125 -7.92 -3.46 -3.76
N MET A 126 -6.87 -2.66 -3.83
CA MET A 126 -6.32 -1.92 -2.70
C MET A 126 -6.68 -0.44 -2.85
N TRP A 127 -7.17 0.19 -1.79
CA TRP A 127 -7.51 1.60 -1.84
C TRP A 127 -7.31 2.32 -0.52
N SER A 128 -7.02 3.62 -0.57
CA SER A 128 -7.13 4.49 0.60
C SER A 128 -8.58 4.84 0.89
N SER A 129 -8.96 4.96 2.16
CA SER A 129 -10.32 5.41 2.53
C SER A 129 -10.77 6.65 1.75
N THR A 130 -12.04 6.65 1.35
CA THR A 130 -12.72 7.77 0.68
C THR A 130 -13.01 8.94 1.63
N GLY A 131 -12.84 8.75 2.94
CA GLY A 131 -13.27 9.69 3.97
C GLY A 131 -14.73 9.55 4.37
N ASP A 132 -15.49 8.69 3.69
CA ASP A 132 -16.87 8.32 4.05
C ASP A 132 -16.94 6.80 4.29
N ILE A 133 -17.25 6.43 5.53
CA ILE A 133 -17.34 5.04 5.94
C ILE A 133 -18.43 4.26 5.17
N GLN A 134 -19.53 4.91 4.78
CA GLN A 134 -20.60 4.25 4.03
C GLN A 134 -20.14 3.91 2.61
N LEU A 135 -19.36 4.80 2.00
CA LEU A 135 -18.76 4.54 0.68
C LEU A 135 -17.69 3.46 0.75
N ASP A 136 -16.85 3.48 1.79
CA ASP A 136 -15.82 2.45 1.99
C ASP A 136 -16.46 1.05 2.16
N VAL A 137 -17.54 0.95 2.95
CA VAL A 137 -18.31 -0.30 3.09
C VAL A 137 -18.94 -0.71 1.75
N LEU A 138 -19.49 0.22 0.98
CA LEU A 138 -20.07 -0.08 -0.32
C LEU A 138 -19.02 -0.62 -1.32
N ILE A 139 -17.79 -0.09 -1.26
CA ILE A 139 -16.66 -0.59 -2.07
C ILE A 139 -16.29 -2.02 -1.67
N GLU A 140 -16.25 -2.33 -0.38
CA GLU A 140 -16.02 -3.71 0.11
C GLU A 140 -17.09 -4.67 -0.41
N VAL A 141 -18.37 -4.31 -0.31
CA VAL A 141 -19.50 -5.11 -0.83
C VAL A 141 -19.38 -5.29 -2.34
N ALA A 142 -19.02 -4.23 -3.09
CA ALA A 142 -18.82 -4.32 -4.53
C ALA A 142 -17.68 -5.30 -4.89
N CYS A 143 -16.58 -5.27 -4.15
CA CYS A 143 -15.48 -6.22 -4.31
C CYS A 143 -15.95 -7.66 -4.07
N GLU A 144 -16.64 -7.90 -2.96
CA GLU A 144 -17.18 -9.22 -2.61
C GLU A 144 -18.09 -9.76 -3.72
N LYS A 145 -19.07 -8.98 -4.18
CA LYS A 145 -19.99 -9.37 -5.25
C LYS A 145 -19.30 -9.62 -6.59
N ALA A 146 -18.18 -8.93 -6.85
CA ALA A 146 -17.38 -9.14 -8.04
C ALA A 146 -16.38 -10.31 -7.92
N GLY A 147 -16.25 -10.94 -6.74
CA GLY A 147 -15.22 -11.94 -6.46
C GLY A 147 -13.80 -11.36 -6.50
N VAL A 148 -13.65 -10.10 -6.07
CA VAL A 148 -12.40 -9.37 -5.89
C VAL A 148 -12.12 -9.28 -4.39
N ILE A 149 -10.88 -9.53 -3.99
CA ILE A 149 -10.45 -9.42 -2.59
C ILE A 149 -10.24 -7.96 -2.26
N ALA A 150 -11.00 -7.46 -1.30
CA ALA A 150 -10.87 -6.10 -0.78
C ALA A 150 -9.62 -5.97 0.10
N LEU A 151 -8.79 -4.96 -0.17
CA LEU A 151 -7.61 -4.59 0.62
C LEU A 151 -7.71 -3.10 1.03
N PRO A 152 -8.67 -2.72 1.89
CA PRO A 152 -8.80 -1.34 2.35
C PRO A 152 -7.58 -0.92 3.17
N THR A 153 -7.15 0.32 2.98
CA THR A 153 -6.04 0.95 3.70
C THR A 153 -6.50 2.23 4.41
N ALA A 154 -5.62 2.82 5.21
CA ALA A 154 -5.89 4.09 5.87
C ALA A 154 -6.19 5.21 4.85
N SER A 155 -6.75 6.34 5.30
CA SER A 155 -6.94 7.49 4.42
C SER A 155 -5.60 8.04 3.93
N MET A 156 -5.58 8.60 2.72
CA MET A 156 -4.36 9.17 2.13
C MET A 156 -3.72 10.21 3.07
N LYS A 157 -4.53 11.04 3.74
CA LYS A 157 -4.06 12.01 4.74
C LYS A 157 -3.25 11.34 5.86
N LYS A 158 -3.72 10.23 6.41
CA LYS A 158 -3.02 9.50 7.49
C LYS A 158 -1.72 8.92 6.98
N ILE A 159 -1.74 8.32 5.80
CA ILE A 159 -0.56 7.70 5.17
C ILE A 159 0.52 8.75 4.94
N MET A 160 0.17 9.88 4.34
CA MET A 160 1.12 10.94 4.03
C MET A 160 1.65 11.64 5.28
N ALA A 161 0.80 11.90 6.27
CA ALA A 161 1.22 12.49 7.54
C ALA A 161 2.22 11.58 8.27
N CYS A 162 1.90 10.28 8.39
CA CYS A 162 2.82 9.31 8.98
C CYS A 162 4.14 9.25 8.23
N ARG A 163 4.11 9.18 6.90
CA ARG A 163 5.32 9.09 6.08
C ARG A 163 6.21 10.33 6.22
N ALA A 164 5.62 11.52 6.19
CA ALA A 164 6.34 12.77 6.39
C ALA A 164 7.01 12.85 7.77
N ALA A 165 6.31 12.43 8.83
CA ALA A 165 6.87 12.37 10.17
C ALA A 165 8.09 11.44 10.26
N HIS A 166 8.01 10.24 9.66
CA HIS A 166 9.13 9.30 9.64
C HIS A 166 10.34 9.85 8.87
N ILE A 167 10.12 10.52 7.74
CA ILE A 167 11.20 11.13 6.94
C ILE A 167 11.91 12.22 7.75
N LYS A 168 11.16 13.16 8.34
CA LYS A 168 11.75 14.25 9.14
C LYS A 168 12.53 13.73 10.35
N VAL A 169 12.01 12.72 11.06
CA VAL A 169 12.72 12.10 12.19
C VAL A 169 13.99 11.39 11.72
N ALA A 170 13.93 10.65 10.60
CA ALA A 170 15.11 9.99 10.04
C ALA A 170 16.19 11.00 9.60
N GLU A 171 15.80 12.15 9.07
CA GLU A 171 16.70 13.25 8.72
C GLU A 171 17.35 13.88 9.96
N SER A 172 16.58 14.13 11.02
CA SER A 172 17.10 14.64 12.30
C SER A 172 18.16 13.70 12.89
N ILE A 173 17.86 12.39 12.94
CA ILE A 173 18.78 11.38 13.45
C ILE A 173 20.07 11.34 12.62
N LYS A 174 19.97 11.39 11.28
CA LYS A 174 21.15 11.42 10.40
C LYS A 174 21.99 12.69 10.63
N GLY A 175 21.34 13.84 10.79
CA GLY A 175 22.02 15.11 11.07
C GLY A 175 22.80 15.10 12.39
N GLU A 176 22.24 14.50 13.44
CA GLU A 176 22.88 14.36 14.74
C GLU A 176 24.07 13.39 14.74
N VAL A 177 24.03 12.35 13.90
CA VAL A 177 25.15 11.40 13.75
C VAL A 177 26.34 12.05 13.04
N VAL A 178 26.11 12.87 12.02
CA VAL A 178 27.19 13.54 11.25
C VAL A 178 27.90 14.65 12.03
N ILE A 179 27.24 15.26 13.03
CA ILE A 179 27.84 16.31 13.87
C ILE A 179 28.75 15.72 14.97
N ASN A 180 28.60 14.42 15.27
CA ASN A 180 29.30 13.74 16.36
C ASN A 180 30.50 12.86 15.90
N ASP A 181 30.85 12.90 14.61
CA ASP A 181 32.06 12.32 14.02
C ASP A 181 33.11 13.41 13.70
#